data_AF-A0A5J9VX82-F1
#
_entry.id   AF-A0A5J9VX82-F1
#
_cell.length_a   1.000
_cell.length_b   1.000
_cell.length_c   1.000
_cell.angle_alpha   90.00
_cell.angle_beta   90.00
_cell.angle_gamma   90.00
#
_symmetry.space_group_name_H-M   'P 1'
#
loop_
_entity.id
_entity.type
_entity.pdbx_description
1 polymer ?
#
loop_
_entity_poly.entity_id
_entity_poly.type
_entity_poly.pdbx_seq_one_letter_code
_entity_poly.pdbx_strand_id
1 'polypeptide(L)'
;MAAPYGAPSAPPAPVAVVSPQFCAPYVVPLTVAKKALSISDGDFTVTDANGGVVLRVKGAVFSVRHRRVLLDAAGQPILTMTEKHQLTKANYQVFSMHNRWEVYRGDSTNAGDLLFSAKKASIIQLKTEVDVFLAGNTAEQVPDFKIRGSYFERSCNFYLGNSDAMVAQ
;
A
#
# COMPACT_ATOMS: atom_id res chain seq x y z
N MET A 1 29.33 -3.80 -36.12
CA MET A 1 29.57 -2.90 -34.96
C MET A 1 28.53 -3.24 -33.90
N ALA A 2 28.93 -3.86 -32.79
CA ALA A 2 28.04 -4.12 -31.67
C ALA A 2 27.90 -2.83 -30.83
N ALA A 3 26.67 -2.43 -30.50
CA ALA A 3 26.42 -1.31 -29.61
C ALA A 3 27.00 -1.60 -28.22
N PRO A 4 27.57 -0.59 -27.52
CA PRO A 4 28.08 -0.80 -26.17
C PRO A 4 26.90 -1.17 -25.26
N TYR A 5 27.02 -2.31 -24.56
CA TYR A 5 26.12 -2.69 -23.50
C TYR A 5 26.03 -1.53 -22.50
N GLY A 6 24.88 -0.85 -22.46
CA GLY A 6 24.61 0.17 -21.47
C GLY A 6 24.77 -0.43 -20.07
N ALA A 7 25.56 0.24 -19.23
CA ALA A 7 25.70 -0.14 -17.83
C ALA A 7 24.30 -0.25 -17.19
N PRO A 8 24.07 -1.23 -16.30
CA PRO A 8 22.81 -1.32 -15.58
C PRO A 8 22.55 0.00 -14.86
N SER A 9 21.39 0.62 -15.14
CA SER A 9 20.96 1.86 -14.51
C SER A 9 20.93 1.66 -12.99
N ALA A 10 21.55 2.58 -12.25
CA ALA A 10 21.51 2.57 -10.80
C ALA A 10 20.04 2.49 -10.31
N PRO A 11 19.76 1.72 -9.25
CA PRO A 11 18.40 1.63 -8.71
C PRO A 11 17.92 3.04 -8.32
N PRO A 12 16.63 3.35 -8.53
CA PRO A 12 16.08 4.65 -8.17
C PRO A 12 16.30 4.93 -6.68
N ALA A 13 16.58 6.19 -6.34
CA ALA A 13 16.74 6.61 -4.96
C ALA A 13 15.49 6.27 -4.14
N PRO A 14 15.63 5.77 -2.90
CA PRO A 14 14.49 5.36 -2.09
C PRO A 14 13.60 6.56 -1.75
N VAL A 15 12.30 6.42 -2.02
CA VAL A 15 11.30 7.42 -1.64
C VAL A 15 10.76 7.07 -0.26
N ALA A 16 11.16 7.83 0.76
CA ALA A 16 10.73 7.61 2.14
C ALA A 16 9.32 8.15 2.39
N VAL A 17 8.30 7.30 2.19
CA VAL A 17 6.88 7.68 2.39
C VAL A 17 6.50 7.76 3.86
N VAL A 18 6.86 6.74 4.66
CA VAL A 18 6.49 6.67 6.08
C VAL A 18 7.57 7.30 6.96
N SER A 19 8.80 6.78 6.88
CA SER A 19 9.98 7.30 7.56
C SER A 19 11.23 6.72 6.90
N PRO A 20 12.37 7.46 6.83
CA PRO A 20 13.64 6.95 6.33
C PRO A 20 14.13 5.66 7.01
N GLN A 21 13.72 5.42 8.27
CA GLN A 21 14.07 4.20 9.00
C GLN A 21 13.52 2.90 8.38
N PHE A 22 12.50 3.01 7.50
CA PHE A 22 11.94 1.88 6.76
C PHE A 22 12.57 1.72 5.38
N CYS A 23 13.61 2.48 5.05
CA CYS A 23 14.36 2.37 3.80
C CYS A 23 15.68 1.64 4.07
N ALA A 24 15.85 0.47 3.47
CA ALA A 24 17.13 -0.22 3.43
C ALA A 24 17.87 0.12 2.12
N PRO A 25 19.22 0.20 2.14
CA PRO A 25 20.01 0.41 0.92
C PRO A 25 20.13 -0.86 0.05
N TYR A 26 19.42 -1.92 0.40
CA TYR A 26 19.41 -3.23 -0.26
C TYR A 26 18.00 -3.80 -0.29
N VAL A 27 17.79 -4.82 -1.13
CA VAL A 27 16.51 -5.53 -1.25
C VAL A 27 16.21 -6.28 0.05
N VAL A 28 15.02 -6.05 0.62
CA VAL A 28 14.57 -6.71 1.85
C VAL A 28 13.53 -7.78 1.49
N PRO A 29 13.88 -9.08 1.52
CA PRO A 29 12.90 -10.15 1.34
C PRO A 29 11.95 -10.19 2.54
N LEU A 30 10.65 -10.14 2.26
CA LEU A 30 9.59 -10.18 3.26
C LEU A 30 8.62 -11.31 2.96
N THR A 31 8.14 -11.97 4.02
CA THR A 31 7.08 -12.98 3.93
C THR A 31 5.83 -12.47 4.63
N VAL A 32 4.69 -12.49 3.94
CA VAL A 32 3.39 -12.14 4.51
C VAL A 32 2.61 -13.41 4.81
N ALA A 33 2.27 -13.62 6.08
CA ALA A 33 1.50 -14.78 6.54
C ALA A 33 0.16 -14.33 7.13
N LYS A 34 -0.95 -14.93 6.67
CA LYS A 34 -2.27 -14.77 7.28
C LYS A 34 -2.33 -15.59 8.57
N LYS A 35 -2.84 -15.02 9.65
CA LYS A 35 -3.03 -15.75 10.91
C LYS A 35 -4.21 -16.73 10.77
N ALA A 36 -3.94 -18.03 10.90
CA ALA A 36 -4.93 -19.10 10.66
C ALA A 36 -6.10 -19.15 11.65
N LEU A 37 -5.92 -18.63 12.87
CA LEU A 37 -6.92 -18.62 13.95
C LEU A 37 -7.18 -17.19 14.43
N SER A 38 -7.55 -16.30 13.50
CA SER A 38 -7.90 -14.91 13.84
C SER A 38 -9.41 -14.75 14.01
N ILE A 39 -9.83 -14.08 15.09
CA ILE A 39 -11.23 -13.68 15.31
C ILE A 39 -11.60 -12.48 14.40
N SER A 40 -10.60 -11.65 14.04
CA SER A 40 -10.71 -10.59 13.03
C SER A 40 -10.40 -11.12 11.63
N ASP A 41 -11.17 -10.68 10.64
CA ASP A 41 -10.75 -10.87 9.24
C ASP A 41 -9.60 -9.89 8.92
N GLY A 42 -8.51 -10.41 8.36
CA GLY A 42 -7.39 -9.60 7.90
C GLY A 42 -6.23 -9.38 8.88
N ASP A 43 -6.01 -10.27 9.86
CA ASP A 43 -4.77 -10.29 10.64
C ASP A 43 -3.62 -10.95 9.86
N PHE A 44 -2.50 -10.22 9.72
CA PHE A 44 -1.30 -10.69 9.04
C PHE A 44 -0.05 -10.44 9.88
N THR A 45 0.97 -11.27 9.66
CA THR A 45 2.33 -11.05 10.16
C THR A 45 3.28 -10.95 8.98
N VAL A 46 4.20 -10.00 9.04
CA VAL A 46 5.27 -9.85 8.05
C VAL A 46 6.59 -10.20 8.72
N THR A 47 7.36 -11.10 8.13
CA THR A 47 8.67 -11.53 8.63
C THR A 47 9.78 -11.22 7.64
N ASP A 48 11.00 -11.05 8.15
CA ASP A 48 12.22 -11.04 7.34
C ASP A 48 12.62 -12.46 6.87
N ALA A 49 13.73 -12.55 6.13
CA ALA A 49 14.28 -13.83 5.65
C ALA A 49 14.71 -14.80 6.76
N ASN A 50 14.96 -14.32 7.98
CA ASN A 50 15.32 -15.15 9.13
C ASN A 50 14.07 -15.62 9.91
N GLY A 51 12.87 -15.22 9.48
CA GLY A 51 11.61 -15.50 10.18
C GLY A 51 11.34 -14.55 11.35
N GLY A 52 12.15 -13.51 11.53
CA GLY A 52 11.92 -12.47 12.53
C GLY A 52 10.72 -11.60 12.15
N VAL A 53 9.79 -11.38 13.08
CA VAL A 53 8.63 -10.52 12.84
C VAL A 53 9.08 -9.06 12.75
N VAL A 54 8.79 -8.41 11.63
CA VAL A 54 9.11 -6.99 11.40
C VAL A 54 7.87 -6.10 11.43
N LEU A 55 6.71 -6.60 10.99
CA LEU A 55 5.45 -5.88 11.00
C LEU A 55 4.28 -6.80 11.35
N ARG A 56 3.22 -6.21 11.89
CA ARG A 56 1.94 -6.90 12.14
C ARG A 56 0.81 -6.07 11.58
N VAL A 57 -0.16 -6.72 10.95
CA VAL A 57 -1.41 -6.07 10.54
C VAL A 57 -2.49 -6.59 11.45
N LYS A 58 -3.18 -5.67 12.14
CA LYS A 58 -4.39 -6.00 12.88
C LYS A 58 -5.59 -5.63 12.02
N GLY A 59 -6.38 -6.66 11.67
CA GLY A 59 -7.66 -6.52 11.01
C GLY A 59 -8.72 -5.96 11.97
N ALA A 60 -9.84 -5.55 11.40
CA ALA A 60 -10.94 -5.03 12.19
C ALA A 60 -11.66 -6.15 12.95
N VAL A 61 -11.80 -5.99 14.26
CA VAL A 61 -12.82 -6.71 15.04
C VAL A 61 -14.13 -5.94 14.88
N PHE A 62 -15.26 -6.65 14.83
CA PHE A 62 -16.63 -6.15 14.65
C PHE A 62 -16.87 -4.67 15.03
N SER A 63 -17.49 -3.93 14.10
CA SER A 63 -17.80 -2.47 14.06
C SER A 63 -16.82 -1.57 13.27
N VAL A 64 -15.56 -1.99 13.03
CA VAL A 64 -14.59 -1.14 12.29
C VAL A 64 -14.17 -1.73 10.94
N ARG A 65 -15.10 -2.35 10.19
CA ARG A 65 -14.85 -3.15 8.96
C ARG A 65 -13.99 -2.47 7.87
N HIS A 66 -13.77 -1.17 8.00
CA HIS A 66 -13.09 -0.31 7.04
C HIS A 66 -11.75 0.27 7.53
N ARG A 67 -11.29 -0.07 8.75
CA ARG A 67 -10.00 0.39 9.31
C ARG A 67 -9.04 -0.78 9.50
N ARG A 68 -7.78 -0.59 9.12
CA ARG A 68 -6.68 -1.51 9.38
C ARG A 68 -5.50 -0.74 9.96
N VAL A 69 -4.80 -1.34 10.91
CA VAL A 69 -3.62 -0.71 11.52
C VAL A 69 -2.40 -1.60 11.28
N LEU A 70 -1.35 -1.00 10.74
CA LEU A 70 -0.03 -1.62 10.63
C LEU A 70 0.78 -1.26 11.88
N LEU A 71 1.29 -2.28 12.55
CA LEU A 71 2.05 -2.19 13.77
C LEU A 71 3.49 -2.64 13.52
N ASP A 72 4.42 -2.15 14.32
CA ASP A 72 5.78 -2.69 14.39
C ASP A 72 5.81 -4.06 15.10
N ALA A 73 7.02 -4.63 15.22
CA ALA A 73 7.24 -5.90 15.91
C ALA A 73 6.82 -5.88 17.40
N ALA A 74 6.90 -4.71 18.05
CA ALA A 74 6.54 -4.46 19.44
C ALA A 74 5.04 -4.15 19.65
N GLY A 75 4.27 -4.04 18.56
CA GLY A 75 2.84 -3.74 18.58
C GLY A 75 2.50 -2.25 18.62
N GLN A 76 3.45 -1.35 18.35
CA GLN A 76 3.19 0.08 18.26
C GLN A 76 2.63 0.46 16.87
N PRO A 77 1.62 1.33 16.78
CA PRO A 77 1.05 1.78 15.51
C PRO A 77 2.04 2.56 14.64
N ILE A 78 2.28 2.08 13.42
CA ILE A 78 3.07 2.77 12.39
C ILE A 78 2.15 3.61 11.51
N LEU A 79 1.06 3.03 11.03
CA LEU A 79 0.09 3.69 10.18
C LEU A 79 -1.30 3.06 10.29
N THR A 80 -2.30 3.84 9.90
CA THR A 80 -3.70 3.46 9.87
C THR A 80 -4.24 3.65 8.46
N MET A 81 -4.85 2.63 7.91
CA MET A 81 -5.56 2.67 6.64
C MET A 81 -7.06 2.66 6.87
N THR A 82 -7.78 3.57 6.24
CA THR A 82 -9.25 3.63 6.29
C THR A 82 -9.85 3.66 4.88
N GLU A 83 -10.90 2.88 4.63
CA GLU A 83 -11.70 3.02 3.41
C GLU A 83 -12.54 4.30 3.48
N LYS A 84 -12.47 5.12 2.44
CA LYS A 84 -13.24 6.35 2.35
C LYS A 84 -14.65 6.02 1.84
N HIS A 85 -15.64 6.02 2.73
CA HIS A 85 -17.05 5.96 2.34
C HIS A 85 -17.54 7.36 2.00
N GLN A 86 -17.54 7.72 0.72
CA GLN A 86 -18.17 8.96 0.28
C GLN A 86 -19.54 8.63 -0.33
N LEU A 87 -20.59 8.84 0.47
CA LEU A 87 -21.98 8.84 0.00
C LEU A 87 -22.22 10.17 -0.74
N THR A 88 -22.23 10.15 -2.05
CA THR A 88 -22.66 11.30 -2.85
C THR A 88 -24.19 11.43 -2.74
N LYS A 89 -24.66 12.56 -2.18
CA LYS A 89 -26.09 12.89 -1.99
C LYS A 89 -26.85 13.26 -3.28
N ALA A 90 -26.24 13.18 -4.45
CA ALA A 90 -26.88 13.53 -5.70
C ALA A 90 -27.30 12.27 -6.47
N ASN A 91 -28.58 11.95 -6.37
CA ASN A 91 -29.39 11.18 -7.34
C ASN A 91 -28.95 9.74 -7.64
N TYR A 92 -29.72 8.78 -7.10
CA TYR A 92 -30.09 7.51 -7.75
C TYR A 92 -29.06 6.86 -8.69
N GLN A 93 -27.89 6.52 -8.15
CA GLN A 93 -27.04 5.41 -8.58
C GLN A 93 -25.92 5.29 -7.54
N VAL A 94 -25.94 4.19 -6.78
CA VAL A 94 -24.99 3.92 -5.71
C VAL A 94 -23.61 3.61 -6.30
N PHE A 95 -22.84 4.63 -6.69
CA PHE A 95 -21.40 4.51 -6.86
C PHE A 95 -20.73 5.00 -5.58
N SER A 96 -20.93 4.24 -4.50
CA SER A 96 -20.04 4.34 -3.37
C SER A 96 -18.62 4.07 -3.88
N MET A 97 -17.69 4.99 -3.59
CA MET A 97 -16.26 4.84 -3.93
C MET A 97 -15.61 3.75 -3.05
N HIS A 98 -16.13 2.52 -3.08
CA HIS A 98 -15.65 1.32 -2.37
C HIS A 98 -14.23 0.86 -2.75
N ASN A 99 -13.44 1.76 -3.33
CA ASN A 99 -12.16 1.49 -3.97
C ASN A 99 -11.13 2.56 -3.64
N ARG A 100 -11.38 3.40 -2.62
CA ARG A 100 -10.45 4.42 -2.16
C ARG A 100 -10.12 4.21 -0.69
N TRP A 101 -8.82 4.23 -0.40
CA TRP A 101 -8.29 4.17 0.95
C TRP A 101 -7.41 5.38 1.21
N GLU A 102 -7.43 5.85 2.45
CA GLU A 102 -6.55 6.88 2.96
C GLU A 102 -5.65 6.24 4.03
N VAL A 103 -4.37 6.60 4.01
CA VAL A 103 -3.38 6.07 4.93
C VAL A 103 -2.75 7.20 5.72
N TYR A 104 -2.81 7.08 7.03
CA TYR A 104 -2.42 8.08 8.01
C TYR A 104 -1.26 7.58 8.86
N ARG A 105 -0.41 8.49 9.32
CA ARG A 105 0.67 8.22 10.27
C ARG A 105 0.10 7.80 11.63
N GLY A 106 0.70 6.77 12.22
CA GLY A 106 0.32 6.25 13.54
C GLY A 106 -1.11 5.76 13.60
N ASP A 107 -1.73 5.90 14.77
CA ASP A 107 -3.13 5.56 15.01
C ASP A 107 -4.05 6.77 14.83
N SER A 108 -4.00 7.39 13.65
CA SER A 108 -4.69 8.65 13.36
C SER A 108 -5.62 8.55 12.15
N THR A 109 -6.54 9.51 12.07
CA THR A 109 -7.34 9.84 10.88
C THR A 109 -7.39 11.36 10.65
N ASN A 110 -6.46 12.11 11.24
CA ASN A 110 -6.39 13.56 11.07
C ASN A 110 -5.79 13.90 9.71
N ALA A 111 -6.30 14.94 9.04
CA ALA A 111 -5.81 15.36 7.74
C ALA A 111 -4.31 15.70 7.74
N GLY A 112 -3.78 16.26 8.84
CA GLY A 112 -2.35 16.57 8.98
C GLY A 112 -1.44 15.33 9.08
N ASP A 113 -2.01 14.17 9.38
CA ASP A 113 -1.29 12.90 9.46
C ASP A 113 -1.40 12.08 8.16
N LEU A 114 -2.10 12.58 7.14
CA LEU A 114 -2.26 11.87 5.86
C LEU A 114 -0.89 11.66 5.20
N LEU A 115 -0.59 10.41 4.84
CA LEU A 115 0.62 10.03 4.10
C LEU A 115 0.31 9.91 2.60
N PHE A 116 -0.74 9.16 2.26
CA PHE A 116 -1.16 8.95 0.89
C PHE A 116 -2.61 8.46 0.79
N SER A 117 -3.18 8.59 -0.40
CA SER A 117 -4.41 7.92 -0.82
C SER A 117 -4.09 6.82 -1.82
N ALA A 118 -4.80 5.69 -1.73
CA ALA A 118 -4.74 4.61 -2.71
C ALA A 118 -6.12 4.44 -3.37
N LYS A 119 -6.17 4.32 -4.69
CA LYS A 119 -7.41 4.18 -5.46
C LYS A 119 -7.30 3.02 -6.43
N LYS A 120 -8.31 2.15 -6.49
CA LYS A 120 -8.39 1.17 -7.57
C LYS A 120 -8.67 1.90 -8.88
N ALA A 121 -7.89 1.64 -9.92
CA ALA A 121 -8.05 2.29 -11.22
C ALA A 121 -9.32 1.80 -11.97
N SER A 122 -9.79 0.58 -11.69
CA SER A 122 -11.04 0.06 -12.26
C SER A 122 -11.67 -1.05 -11.40
N ILE A 123 -13.01 -1.06 -11.34
CA ILE A 123 -13.81 -2.06 -10.61
C ILE A 123 -14.01 -3.34 -11.44
N ILE A 124 -13.89 -3.24 -12.77
CA ILE A 124 -14.31 -4.27 -13.74
C ILE A 124 -13.15 -5.21 -14.14
N GLN A 125 -11.90 -4.82 -13.91
CA GLN A 125 -10.73 -5.61 -14.36
C GLN A 125 -10.39 -6.78 -13.43
N LEU A 126 -10.06 -7.93 -14.04
CA LEU A 126 -9.51 -9.12 -13.34
C LEU A 126 -8.13 -8.82 -12.72
N LYS A 127 -7.37 -7.90 -13.32
CA LYS A 127 -6.06 -7.45 -12.83
C LYS A 127 -6.26 -6.33 -11.81
N THR A 128 -5.54 -6.42 -10.71
CA THR A 128 -5.49 -5.38 -9.69
C THR A 128 -4.60 -4.26 -10.20
N GLU A 129 -5.20 -3.09 -10.40
CA GLU A 129 -4.49 -1.84 -10.68
C GLU A 129 -4.88 -0.81 -9.62
N VAL A 130 -3.88 -0.31 -8.89
CA VAL A 130 -4.06 0.67 -7.82
C VAL A 130 -3.11 1.83 -8.04
N ASP A 131 -3.69 3.03 -8.08
CA ASP A 131 -2.97 4.29 -8.16
C ASP A 131 -2.80 4.85 -6.74
N VAL A 132 -1.58 5.27 -6.39
CA VAL A 132 -1.23 5.83 -5.09
C VAL A 132 -0.80 7.28 -5.27
N PHE A 133 -1.38 8.16 -4.48
CA PHE A 133 -1.13 9.61 -4.49
C PHE A 133 -0.64 10.04 -3.11
N LEU A 134 0.58 10.56 -3.03
CA LEU A 134 1.14 11.10 -1.80
C LEU A 134 0.33 12.33 -1.34
N ALA A 135 0.32 12.62 -0.04
CA ALA A 135 -0.50 13.70 0.52
C ALA A 135 -0.26 15.08 -0.11
N GLY A 136 0.96 15.34 -0.61
CA GLY A 136 1.28 16.59 -1.33
C GLY A 136 0.71 16.66 -2.76
N ASN A 137 0.32 15.53 -3.35
CA ASN A 137 -0.25 15.43 -4.69
C ASN A 137 -1.77 15.64 -4.65
N THR A 138 -2.19 16.87 -4.38
CA THR A 138 -3.61 17.22 -4.20
C THR A 138 -4.42 17.21 -5.50
N ALA A 139 -3.75 17.38 -6.64
CA ALA A 139 -4.40 17.37 -7.95
C ALA A 139 -4.78 15.95 -8.41
N GLU A 140 -4.08 14.92 -7.92
CA GLU A 140 -4.30 13.50 -8.20
C GLU A 140 -4.40 13.15 -9.70
N GLN A 141 -3.70 13.90 -10.57
CA GLN A 141 -3.71 13.71 -12.04
C GLN A 141 -2.72 12.63 -12.49
N VAL A 142 -1.58 12.51 -11.80
CA VAL A 142 -0.53 11.53 -12.06
C VAL A 142 -0.23 10.80 -10.75
N PRO A 143 -0.26 9.46 -10.71
CA PRO A 143 0.07 8.73 -9.49
C PRO A 143 1.56 8.85 -9.15
N ASP A 144 1.87 8.86 -7.87
CA ASP A 144 3.24 8.81 -7.35
C ASP A 144 3.76 7.37 -7.32
N PHE A 145 2.86 6.40 -7.11
CA PHE A 145 3.15 4.97 -7.26
C PHE A 145 1.99 4.24 -7.92
N LYS A 146 2.31 3.13 -8.57
CA LYS A 146 1.31 2.27 -9.21
C LYS A 146 1.55 0.81 -8.86
N ILE A 147 0.47 0.11 -8.49
CA ILE A 147 0.48 -1.33 -8.22
C ILE A 147 -0.23 -2.00 -9.39
N ARG A 148 0.40 -3.02 -9.98
CA ARG A 148 -0.18 -3.81 -11.08
C ARG A 148 -0.02 -5.29 -10.79
N GLY A 149 -0.96 -6.12 -11.23
CA GLY A 149 -0.83 -7.58 -11.20
C GLY A 149 -2.01 -8.26 -10.53
N SER A 150 -1.81 -9.46 -9.99
CA SER A 150 -2.84 -10.21 -9.28
C SER A 150 -2.31 -10.77 -7.97
N TYR A 151 -3.02 -10.48 -6.89
CA TYR A 151 -2.71 -11.05 -5.57
C TYR A 151 -2.80 -12.59 -5.58
N PHE A 152 -3.80 -13.15 -6.28
CA PHE A 152 -4.02 -14.59 -6.34
C PHE A 152 -2.96 -15.31 -7.19
N GLU A 153 -2.44 -14.65 -8.22
CA GLU A 153 -1.35 -15.18 -9.05
C GLU A 153 0.04 -14.85 -8.49
N ARG A 154 0.10 -14.13 -7.35
CA ARG A 154 1.35 -13.64 -6.73
C ARG A 154 2.23 -12.87 -7.72
N SER A 155 1.59 -12.01 -8.50
CA SER A 155 2.21 -11.25 -9.59
C SER A 155 2.11 -9.74 -9.41
N CYS A 156 1.91 -9.28 -8.17
CA CYS A 156 1.80 -7.86 -7.85
C CYS A 156 3.16 -7.18 -7.90
N ASN A 157 3.31 -6.17 -8.75
CA ASN A 157 4.50 -5.33 -8.85
C ASN A 157 4.15 -3.88 -8.49
N PHE A 158 5.11 -3.18 -7.88
CA PHE A 158 4.98 -1.80 -7.41
C PHE A 158 5.96 -0.92 -8.19
N TYR A 159 5.48 0.20 -8.73
CA TYR A 159 6.23 1.09 -9.63
C TYR A 159 6.22 2.54 -9.16
N LEU A 160 7.25 3.31 -9.52
CA LEU A 160 7.27 4.76 -9.39
C LEU A 160 6.40 5.40 -10.48
N GLY A 161 5.30 6.02 -10.06
CA GLY A 161 4.27 6.60 -10.90
C GLY A 161 3.87 5.72 -12.08
N ASN A 162 3.90 6.29 -13.28
CA ASN A 162 3.62 5.57 -14.53
C ASN A 162 4.86 5.03 -15.25
N SER A 163 6.03 5.04 -14.59
CA SER A 163 7.28 4.54 -15.16
C SER A 163 7.42 3.02 -15.01
N ASP A 164 8.43 2.45 -15.66
CA ASP A 164 8.82 1.04 -15.48
C ASP A 164 9.81 0.84 -14.32
N ALA A 165 10.10 1.88 -13.53
CA ALA A 165 10.97 1.79 -12.37
C ALA A 165 10.25 1.07 -11.22
N MET A 166 10.48 -0.25 -11.13
CA MET A 166 9.93 -1.12 -10.10
C MET A 166 10.64 -0.90 -8.75
N VAL A 167 9.84 -0.83 -7.68
CA VAL A 167 10.33 -0.62 -6.29
C VAL A 167 10.05 -1.81 -5.36
N ALA A 168 9.10 -2.68 -5.72
CA ALA A 168 8.83 -3.94 -5.01
C ALA A 168 8.07 -4.93 -5.91
N GLN A 169 8.10 -6.22 -5.54
CA GLN A 169 7.34 -7.33 -6.12
C GLN A 169 7.00 -8.35 -5.02
#